data_AF-A0A7V5U922-F1
#
_entry.id   AF-A0A7V5U922-F1
#
_cell.length_a   1.000
_cell.length_b   1.000
_cell.length_c   1.000
_cell.angle_alpha   90.00
_cell.angle_beta   90.00
_cell.angle_gamma   90.00
#
_symmetry.space_group_name_H-M   'P 1'
#
loop_
_entity.id
_entity.type
_entity.pdbx_description
1 polymer ?
#
loop_
_entity_poly.entity_id
_entity_poly.type
_entity_poly.pdbx_seq_one_letter_code
_entity_poly.pdbx_strand_id
1 'polypeptide(L)'
;MIALVAVMVLTAAFVHAQEDGKDRAKFKEYEPGYYQNFILKDVHAVQQKQKEVKKHKYFQMDQEGLDLPNKVVDYKDHTYWHNPPISQGNTGTCWCFSTTSFYESEVHRLFDKDVRISEMFTVYWEYVEKAKGYVETRGKSLFDEGS
;
A
#
# COMPACT_ATOMS: atom_id res chain seq x y z
N MET A 1 -60.15 -11.25 5.49
CA MET A 1 -59.44 -10.30 4.60
C MET A 1 -58.35 -9.49 5.32
N ILE A 2 -58.58 -8.98 6.54
CA ILE A 2 -57.60 -8.11 7.24
C ILE A 2 -56.27 -8.83 7.54
N ALA A 3 -56.30 -10.11 7.95
CA ALA A 3 -55.09 -10.89 8.24
C ALA A 3 -54.21 -11.14 6.98
N LEU A 4 -54.83 -11.27 5.80
CA LEU A 4 -54.12 -11.56 4.56
C LEU A 4 -53.42 -10.31 4.00
N VAL A 5 -54.03 -9.14 4.21
CA VAL A 5 -53.42 -7.83 3.90
C VAL A 5 -52.24 -7.54 4.84
N ALA A 6 -52.37 -7.86 6.14
CA ALA A 6 -51.29 -7.67 7.11
C ALA A 6 -50.06 -8.54 6.77
N VAL A 7 -50.26 -9.78 6.34
CA VAL A 7 -49.16 -10.67 5.91
C VAL A 7 -48.48 -10.16 4.63
N MET A 8 -49.23 -9.65 3.65
CA MET A 8 -48.65 -9.05 2.44
C MET A 8 -47.82 -7.79 2.75
N VAL A 9 -48.28 -6.92 3.65
CA VAL A 9 -47.53 -5.71 4.07
C VAL A 9 -46.26 -6.08 4.81
N LEU A 10 -46.30 -7.10 5.68
CA LEU A 10 -45.12 -7.63 6.35
C LEU A 10 -44.11 -8.21 5.36
N THR A 11 -44.54 -8.95 4.33
CA THR A 11 -43.62 -9.48 3.31
C THR A 11 -42.98 -8.39 2.45
N ALA A 12 -43.68 -7.29 2.15
CA ALA A 12 -43.13 -6.18 1.37
C ALA A 12 -42.04 -5.40 2.13
N ALA A 13 -42.16 -5.28 3.46
CA ALA A 13 -41.17 -4.60 4.29
C ALA A 13 -39.81 -5.35 4.36
N PHE A 14 -39.81 -6.68 4.18
CA PHE A 14 -38.56 -7.46 4.15
C PHE A 14 -37.83 -7.40 2.80
N VAL A 15 -38.49 -7.03 1.70
CA VAL A 15 -37.86 -6.93 0.37
C VAL A 15 -36.99 -5.67 0.26
N HIS A 16 -37.41 -4.55 0.86
CA HIS A 16 -36.59 -3.31 0.89
C HIS A 16 -35.40 -3.39 1.86
N ALA A 17 -35.40 -4.32 2.81
CA ALA A 17 -34.27 -4.53 3.72
C ALA A 17 -33.05 -5.20 3.05
N GLN A 18 -33.18 -5.65 1.80
CA GLN A 18 -32.10 -6.30 1.04
C GLN A 18 -31.40 -5.40 0.01
N GLU A 19 -31.74 -4.10 -0.07
CA GLU A 19 -31.16 -3.17 -1.05
C GLU A 19 -29.86 -2.48 -0.61
N ASP A 20 -29.51 -2.53 0.68
CA ASP A 20 -28.33 -1.81 1.18
C ASP A 20 -27.08 -2.69 1.17
N GLY A 21 -26.19 -2.45 0.20
CA GLY A 21 -24.80 -2.90 0.26
C GLY A 21 -24.30 -3.78 -0.89
N LYS A 22 -24.64 -3.46 -2.15
CA LYS A 22 -23.89 -4.03 -3.28
C LYS A 22 -22.80 -3.05 -3.70
N ASP A 23 -21.55 -3.38 -3.36
CA ASP A 23 -20.39 -2.68 -3.89
C ASP A 23 -20.49 -2.61 -5.41
N ARG A 24 -20.46 -1.38 -5.94
CA ARG A 24 -20.47 -1.15 -7.38
C ARG A 24 -19.04 -1.19 -7.89
N ALA A 25 -18.84 -1.49 -9.16
CA ALA A 25 -17.54 -1.43 -9.78
C ALA A 25 -17.58 -0.56 -11.04
N LYS A 26 -16.50 0.17 -11.30
CA LYS A 26 -16.34 1.05 -12.45
C LYS A 26 -15.00 0.74 -13.14
N PHE A 27 -14.99 0.87 -14.46
CA PHE A 27 -13.75 0.90 -15.22
C PHE A 27 -13.17 2.32 -15.15
N LYS A 28 -12.05 2.48 -14.45
CA LYS A 28 -11.35 3.77 -14.33
C LYS A 28 -10.08 3.74 -15.17
N GLU A 29 -9.80 4.85 -15.87
CA GLU A 29 -8.51 5.05 -16.52
C GLU A 29 -7.45 5.34 -15.46
N TYR A 30 -6.28 4.71 -15.59
CA TYR A 30 -5.19 4.94 -14.66
C TYR A 30 -4.45 6.23 -15.02
N GLU A 31 -4.55 7.22 -14.14
CA GLU A 31 -3.77 8.45 -14.25
C GLU A 31 -2.37 8.23 -13.66
N PRO A 32 -1.28 8.60 -14.37
CA PRO A 32 0.08 8.45 -13.86
C PRO A 32 0.29 9.18 -12.53
N GLY A 33 0.68 8.44 -11.48
CA GLY A 33 0.92 8.95 -10.14
C GLY A 33 2.39 9.24 -9.84
N TYR A 34 2.73 9.35 -8.55
CA TYR A 34 4.10 9.60 -8.08
C TYR A 34 5.12 8.59 -8.67
N TYR A 35 4.76 7.31 -8.71
CA TYR A 35 5.62 6.25 -9.20
C TYR A 35 6.03 6.44 -10.66
N GLN A 36 5.07 6.66 -11.57
CA GLN A 36 5.36 6.86 -13.00
C GLN A 36 6.06 8.19 -13.27
N ASN A 37 5.72 9.22 -12.48
CA ASN A 37 6.20 10.57 -12.72
C ASN A 37 7.59 10.86 -12.13
N PHE A 38 8.01 10.13 -11.09
CA PHE A 38 9.26 10.41 -10.38
C PHE A 38 10.17 9.18 -10.26
N ILE A 39 9.61 7.98 -10.02
CA ILE A 39 10.42 6.78 -9.79
C ILE A 39 10.84 6.11 -11.10
N LEU A 40 9.93 6.00 -12.07
CA LEU A 40 10.21 5.35 -13.35
C LEU A 40 10.95 6.25 -14.37
N LYS A 41 11.05 7.56 -14.11
CA LYS A 41 11.77 8.46 -15.01
C LYS A 41 13.27 8.25 -14.81
N ASP A 42 13.93 7.71 -15.83
CA ASP A 42 15.39 7.63 -15.88
C ASP A 42 16.00 8.91 -16.49
N VAL A 43 17.33 8.95 -16.55
CA VAL A 43 18.08 10.07 -17.17
C VAL A 43 17.83 10.19 -18.69
N HIS A 44 17.29 9.16 -19.32
CA HIS A 44 17.01 9.12 -20.76
C HIS A 44 15.55 9.50 -21.09
N ALA A 45 14.66 9.55 -20.10
CA ALA A 45 13.27 9.94 -20.22
C ALA A 45 13.09 11.39 -20.70
N VAL A 46 14.11 12.23 -20.57
CA VAL A 46 14.13 13.62 -21.11
C VAL A 46 14.27 13.63 -22.63
N GLN A 47 14.93 12.63 -23.23
CA GLN A 47 15.19 12.58 -24.68
C GLN A 47 14.10 11.85 -25.46
N GLN A 48 13.39 10.92 -24.82
CA GLN A 48 12.27 10.23 -25.43
C GLN A 48 11.03 11.12 -25.37
N LYS A 49 10.77 11.90 -26.44
CA LYS A 49 9.45 12.50 -26.69
C LYS A 49 8.38 11.44 -26.37
N GLN A 50 7.56 11.73 -25.37
CA GLN A 50 6.46 10.92 -24.86
C GLN A 50 5.78 10.15 -26.01
N LYS A 51 6.10 8.86 -26.16
CA LYS A 51 5.23 7.96 -26.90
C LYS A 51 3.89 7.99 -26.18
N GLU A 52 2.78 8.10 -26.92
CA GLU A 52 1.45 8.04 -26.33
C GLU A 52 1.32 6.75 -25.50
N VAL A 53 1.26 6.92 -24.18
CA VAL A 53 1.06 5.81 -23.26
C VAL A 53 -0.36 5.32 -23.48
N LYS A 54 -0.51 4.05 -23.89
CA LYS A 54 -1.83 3.46 -24.05
C LYS A 54 -2.55 3.50 -22.70
N LYS A 55 -3.66 4.21 -22.64
CA LYS A 55 -4.49 4.29 -21.43
C LYS A 55 -5.17 2.95 -21.21
N HIS A 56 -4.83 2.27 -20.11
CA HIS A 56 -5.47 1.04 -19.70
C HIS A 56 -6.60 1.36 -18.70
N LYS A 57 -7.74 0.69 -18.89
CA LYS A 57 -8.87 0.76 -17.96
C LYS A 57 -8.77 -0.37 -16.96
N TYR A 58 -8.84 -0.04 -15.68
CA TYR A 58 -8.82 -1.00 -14.59
C TYR A 58 -10.22 -1.14 -14.01
N PHE A 59 -10.61 -2.38 -13.74
CA PHE A 59 -11.83 -2.67 -13.00
C PHE A 59 -11.57 -2.44 -11.52
N GLN A 60 -12.22 -1.44 -10.93
CA GLN A 60 -12.06 -1.07 -9.53
C GLN A 60 -13.41 -0.89 -8.85
N MET A 61 -13.44 -1.08 -7.53
CA MET A 61 -14.59 -0.76 -6.70
C MET A 61 -14.90 0.73 -6.79
N ASP A 62 -16.17 1.05 -6.94
CA ASP A 62 -16.68 2.41 -6.90
C ASP A 62 -16.80 2.84 -5.44
N GLN A 63 -15.94 3.78 -5.05
CA GLN A 63 -15.91 4.34 -3.69
C GLN A 63 -16.68 5.66 -3.58
N GLU A 64 -17.36 6.11 -4.64
CA GLU A 64 -18.14 7.35 -4.61
C GLU A 64 -19.29 7.25 -3.58
N GLY A 65 -19.34 8.23 -2.67
CA GLY A 65 -20.36 8.28 -1.62
C GLY A 65 -20.07 7.42 -0.39
N LEU A 66 -18.96 6.68 -0.35
CA LEU A 66 -18.52 5.98 0.85
C LEU A 66 -17.83 6.96 1.82
N ASP A 67 -18.22 6.90 3.09
CA ASP A 67 -17.51 7.58 4.18
C ASP A 67 -16.34 6.70 4.63
N LEU A 68 -15.20 6.86 3.95
CA LEU A 68 -13.97 6.12 4.24
C LEU A 68 -13.03 6.94 5.12
N PRO A 69 -12.35 6.34 6.11
CA PRO A 69 -11.37 7.03 6.95
C PRO A 69 -10.10 7.29 6.13
N ASN A 70 -10.11 8.37 5.34
CA ASN A 70 -9.08 8.69 4.37
C ASN A 70 -8.20 9.88 4.77
N LYS A 71 -8.40 10.42 5.98
CA LYS A 71 -7.64 11.57 6.47
C LYS A 71 -6.70 11.15 7.59
N VAL A 72 -5.45 11.55 7.47
CA VAL A 72 -4.42 11.32 8.51
C VAL A 72 -4.85 11.88 9.87
N VAL A 73 -5.62 12.99 9.87
CA VAL A 73 -6.13 13.62 11.09
C VAL A 73 -7.08 12.75 11.90
N ASP A 74 -7.66 11.71 11.30
CA ASP A 74 -8.58 10.79 11.96
C ASP A 74 -7.82 9.75 12.82
N TYR A 75 -6.49 9.70 12.73
CA TYR A 75 -5.62 8.70 13.39
C TYR A 75 -4.70 9.28 14.47
N LYS A 76 -4.98 10.49 14.96
CA LYS A 76 -4.11 11.22 15.90
C LYS A 76 -3.81 10.46 17.19
N ASP A 77 -4.79 9.73 17.74
CA ASP A 77 -4.64 8.99 19.00
C ASP A 77 -3.69 7.78 18.90
N HIS A 78 -3.29 7.41 17.68
CA HIS A 78 -2.38 6.30 17.38
C HIS A 78 -1.15 6.72 16.59
N THR A 79 -0.83 8.01 16.61
CA THR A 79 0.39 8.53 15.97
C THR A 79 1.53 8.53 16.99
N TYR A 80 2.57 7.76 16.71
CA TYR A 80 3.81 7.76 17.47
C TYR A 80 4.87 8.58 16.75
N TRP A 81 5.93 8.97 17.45
CA TRP A 81 7.06 9.61 16.79
C TRP A 81 7.66 8.66 15.75
N HIS A 82 7.91 9.18 14.55
CA HIS A 82 8.62 8.51 13.47
C HIS A 82 9.24 9.55 12.54
N ASN A 83 10.30 9.18 11.82
CA ASN A 83 10.84 10.02 10.77
C ASN A 83 9.84 10.21 9.61
N PRO A 84 9.91 11.32 8.86
CA PRO A 84 9.08 11.50 7.68
C PRO A 84 9.19 10.32 6.71
N PRO A 85 8.07 9.85 6.12
CA PRO A 85 8.10 8.71 5.21
C PRO A 85 8.94 9.03 3.98
N ILE A 86 9.75 8.07 3.58
CA ILE A 86 10.55 8.14 2.35
C ILE A 86 10.17 7.03 1.38
N SER A 87 10.46 7.24 0.10
CA SER A 87 10.21 6.24 -0.94
C SER A 87 11.37 5.27 -1.05
N GLN A 88 11.08 3.96 -1.04
CA GLN A 88 12.05 2.90 -1.38
C GLN A 88 12.46 2.88 -2.86
N GLY A 89 11.87 3.75 -3.68
CA GLY A 89 12.08 3.77 -5.13
C GLY A 89 11.57 2.50 -5.82
N ASN A 90 12.22 2.13 -6.92
CA ASN A 90 11.92 0.91 -7.68
C ASN A 90 12.76 -0.26 -7.16
N THR A 91 12.60 -0.60 -5.87
CA THR A 91 13.28 -1.72 -5.20
C THR A 91 12.26 -2.54 -4.42
N GLY A 92 12.55 -3.79 -4.07
CA GLY A 92 11.75 -4.57 -3.10
C GLY A 92 12.36 -4.62 -1.71
N THR A 93 12.62 -3.45 -1.14
CA THR A 93 13.29 -3.31 0.17
C THR A 93 12.34 -2.86 1.29
N CYS A 94 11.02 -2.95 1.09
CA CYS A 94 10.00 -2.52 2.05
C CYS A 94 10.19 -3.12 3.45
N TRP A 95 10.64 -4.37 3.52
CA TRP A 95 10.95 -5.11 4.74
C TRP A 95 12.00 -4.37 5.59
N CYS A 96 13.02 -3.80 4.95
CA CYS A 96 14.07 -3.04 5.63
C CYS A 96 13.55 -1.67 6.08
N PHE A 97 12.79 -0.98 5.24
CA PHE A 97 12.24 0.35 5.56
C PHE A 97 11.28 0.28 6.75
N SER A 98 10.38 -0.71 6.75
CA SER A 98 9.44 -0.93 7.87
C SER A 98 10.18 -1.21 9.18
N THR A 99 11.16 -2.11 9.14
CA THR A 99 11.94 -2.47 10.34
C THR A 99 12.81 -1.31 10.83
N THR A 100 13.42 -0.56 9.90
CA THR A 100 14.25 0.61 10.22
C THR A 100 13.43 1.71 10.88
N SER A 101 12.25 2.02 10.32
CA SER A 101 11.31 2.97 10.93
C SER A 101 10.96 2.59 12.36
N PHE A 102 10.73 1.30 12.62
CA PHE A 102 10.42 0.83 13.98
C PHE A 102 11.61 1.04 14.93
N TYR A 103 12.83 0.68 14.51
CA TYR A 103 14.03 0.89 15.33
C TYR A 103 14.29 2.36 15.62
N GLU A 104 14.15 3.23 14.63
CA GLU A 104 14.27 4.68 14.82
C GLU A 104 13.26 5.15 15.88
N SER A 105 11.99 4.73 15.77
CA SER A 105 10.94 5.05 16.73
C SER A 105 11.24 4.54 18.15
N GLU A 106 11.77 3.33 18.28
CA GLU A 106 12.15 2.76 19.58
C GLU A 106 13.35 3.47 20.20
N VAL A 107 14.31 3.92 19.38
CA VAL A 107 15.45 4.72 19.87
C VAL A 107 14.97 6.05 20.41
N HIS A 108 14.04 6.71 19.72
CA HIS A 108 13.42 7.93 20.25
C HIS A 108 12.65 7.65 21.55
N ARG A 109 11.79 6.62 21.57
CA ARG A 109 10.97 6.28 22.75
C ARG A 109 11.79 5.94 24.00
N LEU A 110 12.90 5.22 23.84
CA LEU A 110 13.71 4.73 24.97
C LEU A 110 14.81 5.70 25.39
N PHE A 111 15.37 6.46 24.44
CA PHE A 111 16.58 7.24 24.66
C PHE A 111 16.45 8.72 24.35
N ASP A 112 15.26 9.19 23.92
CA ASP A 112 14.99 10.58 23.53
C ASP A 112 16.00 11.08 22.47
N LYS A 113 16.27 10.21 21.49
CA LYS A 113 17.24 10.46 20.42
C LYS A 113 16.60 10.26 19.05
N ASP A 114 16.73 11.30 18.24
CA ASP A 114 16.33 11.28 16.84
C ASP A 114 17.52 10.76 16.02
N VAL A 115 17.39 9.54 15.49
CA VAL A 115 18.39 8.90 14.66
C VAL A 115 17.86 8.66 13.26
N ARG A 116 18.78 8.70 12.29
CA ARG A 116 18.52 8.33 10.90
C ARG A 116 19.42 7.16 10.53
N ILE A 117 18.84 5.97 10.46
CA ILE A 117 19.56 4.74 10.15
C ILE A 117 19.49 4.53 8.63
N SER A 118 20.61 4.14 8.02
CA SER A 118 20.65 3.84 6.59
C SER A 118 19.99 2.50 6.32
N GLU A 119 18.82 2.49 5.67
CA GLU A 119 18.15 1.27 5.22
C GLU A 119 19.07 0.49 4.25
N MET A 120 19.75 1.21 3.36
CA MET A 120 20.60 0.59 2.34
C MET A 120 21.84 -0.10 2.91
N PHE A 121 22.31 0.31 4.10
CA PHE A 121 23.38 -0.42 4.78
C PHE A 121 22.92 -1.83 5.16
N THR A 122 21.74 -1.94 5.77
CA THR A 122 21.15 -3.23 6.15
C THR A 122 20.82 -4.07 4.93
N VAL A 123 20.20 -3.48 3.89
CA VAL A 123 19.90 -4.16 2.62
C VAL A 123 21.17 -4.77 2.01
N TYR A 124 22.25 -3.99 1.95
CA TYR A 124 23.51 -4.46 1.38
C TYR A 124 24.04 -5.70 2.09
N TRP A 125 24.12 -5.65 3.42
CA TRP A 125 24.66 -6.76 4.21
C TRP A 125 23.74 -7.98 4.21
N GLU A 126 22.42 -7.78 4.17
CA GLU A 126 21.47 -8.88 4.03
C GLU A 126 21.73 -9.66 2.73
N TYR A 127 21.88 -8.96 1.59
CA TYR A 127 22.19 -9.65 0.33
C TYR A 127 23.56 -10.33 0.33
N VAL A 128 24.55 -9.78 1.05
CA VAL A 128 25.85 -10.45 1.23
C VAL A 128 25.67 -11.77 1.99
N GLU A 129 24.91 -11.78 3.09
CA GLU A 129 24.68 -13.00 3.87
C GLU A 129 23.79 -14.00 3.12
N LYS A 130 22.76 -13.55 2.40
CA LYS A 130 21.95 -14.42 1.53
C LYS A 130 22.79 -15.05 0.42
N ALA A 131 23.72 -14.28 -0.17
CA ALA A 131 24.62 -14.80 -1.20
C ALA A 131 25.55 -15.89 -0.64
N LYS A 132 26.13 -15.65 0.54
CA LYS A 132 26.95 -16.65 1.24
C LYS A 132 26.16 -17.92 1.53
N GLY A 133 24.98 -17.78 2.11
CA GLY A 133 24.08 -18.91 2.39
C GLY A 133 23.68 -19.68 1.13
N TYR A 134 23.44 -18.98 0.02
CA TYR A 134 23.13 -19.60 -1.26
C TYR A 134 24.29 -20.46 -1.77
N VAL A 135 25.52 -19.94 -1.71
CA VAL A 135 26.72 -20.67 -2.10
C VAL A 135 26.97 -21.87 -1.18
N GLU A 136 26.92 -21.69 0.13
CA GLU A 136 27.15 -22.74 1.13
C GLU A 136 26.16 -23.90 0.99
N THR A 137 24.90 -23.57 0.77
CA THR A 137 23.82 -24.56 0.62
C THR A 137 23.74 -25.15 -0.80
N ARG A 138 24.63 -24.73 -1.71
CA ARG A 138 24.65 -25.13 -3.13
C ARG A 138 23.33 -24.82 -3.84
N GLY A 139 22.80 -23.63 -3.58
CA GLY A 139 21.61 -23.08 -4.19
C GLY A 139 20.29 -23.53 -3.58
N LYS A 140 20.31 -24.12 -2.37
CA LYS A 140 19.07 -24.54 -1.68
C LYS A 140 18.43 -23.43 -0.86
N SER A 141 19.19 -22.42 -0.41
CA SER A 141 18.60 -21.24 0.23
C SER A 141 17.97 -20.32 -0.80
N LEU A 142 17.02 -19.50 -0.36
CA LEU A 142 16.37 -18.50 -1.22
C LEU A 142 17.29 -17.29 -1.40
N PHE A 143 17.44 -16.83 -2.65
CA PHE A 143 18.11 -15.57 -2.99
C PHE A 143 17.14 -14.67 -3.77
N ASP A 144 16.30 -13.96 -3.02
CA ASP A 144 15.26 -13.07 -3.54
C ASP A 144 15.10 -11.84 -2.62
N GLU A 145 14.20 -10.93 -2.94
CA GLU A 145 13.76 -9.83 -2.07
C GLU A 145 13.20 -10.35 -0.73
N GLY A 146 13.26 -9.50 0.30
CA GLY A 146 12.98 -9.91 1.68
C GLY A 146 14.24 -10.21 2.49
N SER A 147 14.07 -10.29 3.81
CA SER A 147 15.05 -10.90 4.71
C SER A 147 14.74 -12.39 4.81
#